data_AF-A0A2E9IUU1-F1
#
_entry.id   AF-A0A2E9IUU1-F1
#
_cell.length_a   1.000
_cell.length_b   1.000
_cell.length_c   1.000
_cell.angle_alpha   90.00
_cell.angle_beta   90.00
_cell.angle_gamma   90.00
#
_symmetry.space_group_name_H-M   'P 1'
#
loop_
_entity.id
_entity.type
_entity.pdbx_description
1 polymer ?
#
loop_
_entity_poly.entity_id
_entity_poly.type
_entity_poly.pdbx_seq_one_letter_code
_entity_poly.pdbx_strand_id
1 'polypeptide(L)'
;MSDNASYVKFGWRRPGDAVANTGGRSTREEALRIAKEADAVIFVGGLSHMQDIEGRDRKDLQLPDGQDALIDDLLQVAPEMVVCLISGSAVEMPWSPRSKSIVWTSYAGMEGGKALAEVLFGTVNPSEILLSLTVTNHGALAGQEVVQLYLEGRSPEHPSQMLELRGFEKVSLKPGEHKLVRFRLTPQELAHYSRSQREWATHSEELRVRVGTSSEALPLSLSIQLPQALLL
;
A
#
# COMPACT_ATOMS: atom_id res chain seq x y z
N MET A 1 -18.94 36.42 19.16
CA MET A 1 -18.35 35.22 19.79
C MET A 1 -18.34 34.14 18.74
N SER A 2 -17.16 33.89 18.16
CA SER A 2 -16.91 32.92 17.08
C SER A 2 -16.79 31.52 17.67
N ASP A 3 -17.73 30.64 17.35
CA ASP A 3 -17.69 29.25 17.81
C ASP A 3 -16.75 28.45 16.91
N ASN A 4 -15.47 28.48 17.28
CA ASN A 4 -14.34 27.86 16.61
C ASN A 4 -14.01 26.54 17.34
N ALA A 5 -14.67 25.44 16.96
CA ALA A 5 -14.31 24.11 17.46
C ALA A 5 -14.85 22.98 16.56
N SER A 6 -14.44 22.95 15.29
CA SER A 6 -14.51 21.71 14.50
C SER A 6 -13.13 21.43 13.91
N TYR A 7 -12.36 20.60 14.61
CA TYR A 7 -11.02 20.15 14.18
C TYR A 7 -11.06 19.23 12.95
N VAL A 8 -12.25 18.75 12.55
CA VAL A 8 -12.46 17.87 11.40
C VAL A 8 -13.71 18.32 10.64
N LYS A 9 -13.59 18.55 9.33
CA LYS A 9 -14.71 18.89 8.44
C LYS A 9 -14.83 17.85 7.33
N PHE A 10 -16.03 17.30 7.14
CA PHE A 10 -16.33 16.32 6.08
C PHE A 10 -16.75 17.02 4.78
N GLY A 11 -16.14 16.63 3.66
CA GLY A 11 -16.19 17.42 2.42
C GLY A 11 -17.01 16.88 1.25
N TRP A 12 -17.42 15.60 1.20
CA TRP A 12 -17.90 15.02 -0.08
C TRP A 12 -19.08 14.02 0.00
N ARG A 13 -19.88 13.95 -1.08
CA ARG A 13 -20.98 13.00 -1.36
C ARG A 13 -20.70 12.14 -2.58
N ARG A 14 -21.07 10.85 -2.56
CA ARG A 14 -21.12 10.00 -3.75
C ARG A 14 -22.10 10.55 -4.80
N PRO A 15 -21.67 10.73 -6.07
CA PRO A 15 -22.58 10.99 -7.18
C PRO A 15 -23.61 9.85 -7.34
N GLY A 16 -24.90 10.15 -7.18
CA GLY A 16 -26.00 9.19 -7.34
C GLY A 16 -27.04 9.19 -6.22
N ASP A 17 -26.74 9.77 -5.05
CA ASP A 17 -27.67 9.82 -3.92
C ASP A 17 -28.74 10.92 -4.10
N ALA A 18 -29.78 10.60 -4.85
CA ALA A 18 -31.02 11.35 -4.91
C ALA A 18 -31.80 11.21 -3.60
N VAL A 19 -32.06 12.35 -2.95
CA VAL A 19 -33.16 12.63 -2.00
C VAL A 19 -33.21 11.82 -0.69
N ALA A 20 -32.52 12.32 0.34
CA ALA A 20 -33.04 12.27 1.72
C ALA A 20 -32.49 13.44 2.54
N ASN A 21 -33.37 14.39 2.87
CA ASN A 21 -33.17 15.47 3.84
C ASN A 21 -32.67 14.92 5.18
N THR A 22 -31.41 15.17 5.52
CA THR A 22 -30.87 15.08 6.87
C THR A 22 -29.70 16.05 6.94
N GLY A 23 -29.78 17.03 7.85
CA GLY A 23 -28.93 18.21 7.91
C GLY A 23 -27.44 17.90 8.01
N GLY A 24 -26.63 18.54 7.15
CA GLY A 24 -25.17 18.57 7.23
C GLY A 24 -24.39 17.81 6.14
N ARG A 25 -24.65 18.02 4.84
CA ARG A 25 -23.98 17.25 3.74
C ARG A 25 -23.46 18.18 2.61
N SER A 26 -22.20 18.02 2.18
CA SER A 26 -21.40 18.95 1.31
C SER A 26 -21.27 18.52 -0.18
N THR A 27 -21.10 19.48 -1.10
CA THR A 27 -20.97 19.31 -2.57
C THR A 27 -19.51 19.14 -3.02
N ARG A 28 -19.24 18.78 -4.30
CA ARG A 28 -17.87 18.77 -4.88
C ARG A 28 -17.17 20.12 -4.73
N GLU A 29 -17.89 21.22 -5.00
CA GLU A 29 -17.37 22.58 -4.82
C GLU A 29 -17.04 22.87 -3.36
N GLU A 30 -17.87 22.40 -2.43
CA GLU A 30 -17.63 22.53 -1.00
C GLU A 30 -16.42 21.70 -0.54
N ALA A 31 -16.23 20.49 -1.08
CA ALA A 31 -15.04 19.68 -0.85
C ALA A 31 -13.76 20.43 -1.22
N LEU A 32 -13.75 21.05 -2.41
CA LEU A 32 -12.62 21.82 -2.91
C LEU A 32 -12.38 23.10 -2.10
N ARG A 33 -13.46 23.76 -1.65
CA ARG A 33 -13.35 24.94 -0.78
C ARG A 33 -12.72 24.58 0.56
N ILE A 34 -13.23 23.53 1.22
CA ILE A 34 -12.70 23.06 2.51
C ILE A 34 -11.26 22.58 2.35
N ALA A 35 -10.93 21.84 1.28
CA ALA A 35 -9.59 21.33 1.03
C ALA A 35 -8.53 22.45 0.89
N LYS A 36 -8.91 23.62 0.33
CA LYS A 36 -8.02 24.79 0.23
C LYS A 36 -7.72 25.45 1.59
N GLU A 37 -8.64 25.32 2.53
CA GLU A 37 -8.56 25.95 3.86
C GLU A 37 -8.02 24.99 4.92
N ALA A 38 -7.94 23.69 4.63
CA ALA A 38 -7.55 22.66 5.59
C ALA A 38 -6.03 22.52 5.70
N ASP A 39 -5.55 22.29 6.93
CA ASP A 39 -4.14 22.01 7.19
C ASP A 39 -3.70 20.64 6.61
N ALA A 40 -4.64 19.69 6.56
CA ALA A 40 -4.44 18.37 5.99
C ALA A 40 -5.73 17.88 5.32
N VAL A 41 -5.58 17.13 4.23
CA VAL A 41 -6.70 16.53 3.50
C VAL A 41 -6.51 15.02 3.44
N ILE A 42 -7.55 14.29 3.84
CA ILE A 42 -7.61 12.84 3.74
C ILE A 42 -8.82 12.50 2.87
N PHE A 43 -8.56 11.97 1.69
CA PHE A 43 -9.60 11.40 0.84
C PHE A 43 -9.85 9.96 1.27
N VAL A 44 -11.12 9.59 1.49
CA VAL A 44 -11.52 8.21 1.75
C VAL A 44 -12.53 7.79 0.71
N GLY A 45 -12.15 6.83 -0.15
CA GLY A 45 -12.97 6.36 -1.25
C GLY A 45 -12.62 4.92 -1.64
N GLY A 46 -13.10 4.47 -2.79
CA GLY A 46 -12.89 3.11 -3.28
C GLY A 46 -14.16 2.44 -3.79
N LEU A 47 -14.22 1.12 -3.65
CA LEU A 47 -15.33 0.29 -4.07
C LEU A 47 -16.29 0.02 -2.90
N SER A 48 -17.54 -0.26 -3.23
CA SER A 48 -18.56 -0.67 -2.26
C SER A 48 -19.14 -2.04 -2.60
N HIS A 49 -20.03 -2.55 -1.74
CA HIS A 49 -20.83 -3.76 -2.00
C HIS A 49 -21.76 -3.67 -3.23
N MET A 50 -21.79 -2.53 -3.93
CA MET A 50 -22.42 -2.43 -5.26
C MET A 50 -21.51 -2.95 -6.37
N GLN A 51 -20.18 -2.78 -6.22
CA GLN A 51 -19.16 -3.14 -7.19
C GLN A 51 -18.47 -4.46 -6.84
N ASP A 52 -18.06 -4.65 -5.58
CA ASP A 52 -17.45 -5.90 -5.10
C ASP A 52 -18.55 -6.79 -4.48
N ILE A 53 -19.19 -7.59 -5.33
CA ILE A 53 -20.30 -8.48 -4.96
C ILE A 53 -20.07 -9.91 -5.46
N GLU A 54 -20.58 -10.88 -4.71
CA GLU A 54 -20.60 -12.28 -5.14
C GLU A 54 -21.49 -12.48 -6.38
N GLY A 55 -21.05 -13.34 -7.29
CA GLY A 55 -21.87 -13.77 -8.44
C GLY A 55 -21.93 -12.77 -9.61
N ARG A 56 -21.15 -11.69 -9.58
CA ARG A 56 -21.05 -10.74 -10.69
C ARG A 56 -19.68 -10.08 -10.75
N ASP A 57 -19.02 -10.18 -11.89
CA ASP A 57 -17.78 -9.47 -12.16
C ASP A 57 -18.00 -7.98 -12.42
N ARG A 58 -16.98 -7.17 -12.13
CA ARG A 58 -16.97 -5.75 -12.52
C ARG A 58 -16.76 -5.62 -14.03
N LYS A 59 -17.32 -4.55 -14.61
CA LYS A 59 -17.21 -4.26 -16.06
C LYS A 59 -15.85 -3.67 -16.44
N ASP A 60 -15.22 -2.99 -15.48
CA ASP A 60 -13.96 -2.28 -15.61
C ASP A 60 -13.30 -2.13 -14.23
N LEU A 61 -12.10 -1.56 -14.20
CA LEU A 61 -11.33 -1.33 -12.99
C LEU A 61 -11.42 0.12 -12.48
N GLN A 62 -12.29 0.95 -13.05
CA GLN A 62 -12.37 2.38 -12.71
C GLN A 62 -13.00 2.57 -11.33
N LEU A 63 -12.67 3.68 -10.68
CA LEU A 63 -13.37 4.06 -9.45
C LEU A 63 -14.78 4.56 -9.78
N PRO A 64 -15.81 4.11 -9.03
CA PRO A 64 -17.18 4.50 -9.31
C PRO A 64 -17.44 5.95 -8.94
N ASP A 65 -18.56 6.47 -9.42
CA ASP A 65 -19.13 7.75 -9.01
C ASP A 65 -18.17 8.95 -9.19
N GLY A 66 -17.37 8.95 -10.25
CA GLY A 66 -16.51 10.08 -10.62
C GLY A 66 -15.41 10.40 -9.61
N GLN A 67 -15.03 9.44 -8.77
CA GLN A 67 -13.99 9.61 -7.75
C GLN A 67 -12.64 10.00 -8.36
N ASP A 68 -12.25 9.43 -9.50
CA ASP A 68 -11.01 9.81 -10.18
C ASP A 68 -10.95 11.31 -10.49
N ALA A 69 -12.04 11.87 -11.02
CA ALA A 69 -12.12 13.30 -11.32
C ALA A 69 -12.16 14.18 -10.07
N LEU A 70 -12.66 13.67 -8.94
CA LEU A 70 -12.58 14.39 -7.67
C LEU A 70 -11.16 14.36 -7.10
N ILE A 71 -10.50 13.20 -7.11
CA ILE A 71 -9.13 13.05 -6.64
C ILE A 71 -8.21 13.96 -7.46
N ASP A 72 -8.40 13.99 -8.78
CA ASP A 72 -7.65 14.87 -9.68
C ASP A 72 -7.79 16.37 -9.35
N ASP A 73 -9.00 16.83 -8.97
CA ASP A 73 -9.25 18.22 -8.58
C ASP A 73 -8.75 18.51 -7.17
N LEU A 74 -8.91 17.58 -6.23
CA LEU A 74 -8.38 17.72 -4.88
C LEU A 74 -6.85 17.78 -4.89
N LEU A 75 -6.17 16.96 -5.70
CA LEU A 75 -4.71 17.00 -5.85
C LEU A 75 -4.20 18.32 -6.46
N GLN A 76 -5.03 19.09 -7.16
CA GLN A 76 -4.65 20.43 -7.64
C GLN A 76 -4.61 21.46 -6.50
N VAL A 77 -5.49 21.33 -5.51
CA VAL A 77 -5.63 22.30 -4.42
C VAL A 77 -4.97 21.86 -3.12
N ALA A 78 -4.77 20.56 -2.96
CA ALA A 78 -4.15 19.90 -1.81
C ALA A 78 -3.20 18.79 -2.30
N PRO A 79 -2.01 19.14 -2.84
CA PRO A 79 -1.07 18.16 -3.40
C PRO A 79 -0.45 17.21 -2.36
N GLU A 80 -0.51 17.56 -1.07
CA GLU A 80 -0.08 16.69 0.05
C GLU A 80 -1.20 15.76 0.55
N MET A 81 -2.37 15.75 -0.09
CA MET A 81 -3.51 14.93 0.34
C MET A 81 -3.13 13.45 0.42
N VAL A 82 -3.60 12.79 1.47
CA VAL A 82 -3.51 11.32 1.59
C VAL A 82 -4.74 10.69 0.93
N VAL A 83 -4.52 9.76 0.02
CA VAL A 83 -5.59 9.01 -0.65
C VAL A 83 -5.77 7.64 -0.01
N CYS A 84 -6.84 7.47 0.77
CA CYS A 84 -7.19 6.19 1.39
C CYS A 84 -8.22 5.44 0.54
N LEU A 85 -7.84 4.26 0.04
CA LEU A 85 -8.68 3.40 -0.78
C LEU A 85 -9.15 2.16 0.00
N ILE A 86 -10.47 2.03 0.10
CA ILE A 86 -11.19 0.88 0.64
C ILE A 86 -11.76 0.10 -0.54
N SER A 87 -11.12 -1.00 -0.92
CA SER A 87 -11.50 -1.79 -2.09
C SER A 87 -11.11 -3.25 -1.95
N GLY A 88 -12.01 -4.19 -2.27
CA GLY A 88 -11.73 -5.62 -2.19
C GLY A 88 -10.87 -6.15 -3.33
N SER A 89 -10.80 -5.40 -4.44
CA SER A 89 -10.03 -5.78 -5.63
C SER A 89 -9.31 -4.57 -6.26
N ALA A 90 -8.40 -4.80 -7.20
CA ALA A 90 -7.57 -3.75 -7.80
C ALA A 90 -8.41 -2.68 -8.52
N VAL A 91 -7.97 -1.42 -8.50
CA VAL A 91 -8.57 -0.33 -9.28
C VAL A 91 -7.51 0.40 -10.10
N GLU A 92 -7.94 1.01 -11.21
CA GLU A 92 -7.12 1.95 -11.96
C GLU A 92 -6.91 3.22 -11.13
N MET A 93 -5.72 3.81 -11.23
CA MET A 93 -5.34 5.03 -10.49
C MET A 93 -4.62 6.00 -11.42
N PRO A 94 -5.30 6.59 -12.42
CA PRO A 94 -4.67 7.49 -13.41
C PRO A 94 -4.01 8.72 -12.77
N TRP A 95 -4.52 9.15 -11.60
CA TRP A 95 -4.02 10.25 -10.79
C TRP A 95 -2.80 9.89 -9.93
N SER A 96 -2.44 8.60 -9.81
CA SER A 96 -1.35 8.14 -8.93
C SER A 96 0.01 8.80 -9.17
N PRO A 97 0.45 9.17 -10.40
CA PRO A 97 1.73 9.85 -10.59
C PRO A 97 1.81 11.23 -9.93
N ARG A 98 0.66 11.84 -9.59
CA ARG A 98 0.57 13.13 -8.89
C ARG A 98 0.36 12.99 -7.39
N SER A 99 -0.05 11.81 -6.92
CA SER A 99 -0.27 11.58 -5.49
C SER A 99 1.05 11.27 -4.79
N LYS A 100 1.26 11.87 -3.63
CA LYS A 100 2.42 11.59 -2.77
C LYS A 100 2.17 10.46 -1.79
N SER A 101 0.91 10.16 -1.48
CA SER A 101 0.55 9.17 -0.48
C SER A 101 -0.74 8.44 -0.84
N ILE A 102 -0.67 7.12 -0.90
CA ILE A 102 -1.81 6.23 -1.14
C ILE A 102 -1.80 5.15 -0.08
N VAL A 103 -2.90 5.02 0.66
CA VAL A 103 -3.10 3.99 1.68
C VAL A 103 -4.19 3.03 1.19
N TRP A 104 -3.86 1.75 1.05
CA TRP A 104 -4.80 0.71 0.64
C TRP A 104 -5.19 -0.15 1.85
N THR A 105 -6.47 -0.17 2.21
CA THR A 105 -6.92 -0.84 3.45
C THR A 105 -7.71 -2.11 3.20
N SER A 106 -8.05 -2.43 1.95
CA SER A 106 -9.03 -3.46 1.62
C SER A 106 -10.34 -3.29 2.42
N TYR A 107 -11.10 -4.37 2.64
CA TYR A 107 -12.22 -4.38 3.59
C TYR A 107 -11.76 -4.89 4.97
N ALA A 108 -11.23 -3.99 5.79
CA ALA A 108 -10.63 -4.29 7.11
C ALA A 108 -11.63 -4.58 8.25
N GLY A 109 -12.90 -4.83 7.94
CA GLY A 109 -13.93 -5.17 8.93
C GLY A 109 -14.31 -4.02 9.88
N MET A 110 -14.90 -4.37 11.03
CA MET A 110 -15.51 -3.40 11.96
C MET A 110 -14.53 -2.41 12.58
N GLU A 111 -13.26 -2.82 12.78
CA GLU A 111 -12.20 -1.96 13.33
C GLU A 111 -11.38 -1.24 12.23
N GLY A 112 -11.76 -1.39 10.95
CA GLY A 112 -11.00 -0.83 9.84
C GLY A 112 -10.81 0.69 9.90
N GLY A 113 -11.82 1.43 10.38
CA GLY A 113 -11.72 2.88 10.57
C GLY A 113 -10.73 3.26 11.66
N LYS A 114 -10.68 2.51 12.76
CA LYS A 114 -9.72 2.72 13.84
C LYS A 114 -8.31 2.39 13.38
N ALA A 115 -8.12 1.23 12.73
CA ALA A 115 -6.82 0.82 12.20
C ALA A 115 -6.28 1.83 11.18
N LEU A 116 -7.13 2.33 10.27
CA LEU A 116 -6.74 3.38 9.32
C LEU A 116 -6.31 4.66 10.04
N ALA A 117 -7.07 5.11 11.05
CA ALA A 117 -6.70 6.29 11.82
C ALA A 117 -5.37 6.09 12.57
N GLU A 118 -5.18 4.95 13.23
CA GLU A 118 -3.92 4.63 13.93
C GLU A 118 -2.71 4.63 12.98
N VAL A 119 -2.90 4.17 11.74
CA VAL A 119 -1.86 4.25 10.70
C VAL A 119 -1.60 5.69 10.24
N LEU A 120 -2.65 6.45 9.92
CA LEU A 120 -2.52 7.82 9.42
C LEU A 120 -1.90 8.78 10.45
N PHE A 121 -2.20 8.58 11.73
CA PHE A 121 -1.68 9.40 12.82
C PHE A 121 -0.40 8.84 13.45
N GLY A 122 0.14 7.73 12.90
CA GLY A 122 1.41 7.15 13.35
C GLY A 122 1.35 6.46 14.72
N THR A 123 0.15 6.18 15.25
CA THR A 123 -0.02 5.30 16.41
C THR A 123 0.51 3.90 16.11
N VAL A 124 0.33 3.44 14.87
CA VAL A 124 0.87 2.18 14.34
C VAL A 124 1.51 2.48 12.98
N ASN A 125 2.72 1.98 12.68
CA ASN A 125 3.27 2.12 11.33
C ASN A 125 2.68 1.06 10.38
N PRO A 126 2.51 1.37 9.08
CA PRO A 126 2.12 0.36 8.09
C PRO A 126 3.16 -0.77 8.05
N SER A 127 2.68 -2.01 7.97
CA SER A 127 3.47 -3.21 8.31
C SER A 127 3.68 -4.20 7.16
N GLU A 128 3.35 -3.85 5.92
CA GLU A 128 3.67 -4.68 4.74
C GLU A 128 4.61 -3.95 3.79
N ILE A 129 5.65 -4.64 3.33
CA ILE A 129 6.56 -4.16 2.29
C ILE A 129 6.26 -4.95 1.01
N LEU A 130 5.80 -4.26 -0.03
CA LEU A 130 5.60 -4.82 -1.37
C LEU A 130 6.82 -4.52 -2.25
N LEU A 131 7.56 -5.56 -2.61
CA LEU A 131 8.69 -5.48 -3.53
C LEU A 131 8.25 -5.89 -4.93
N SER A 132 8.56 -5.09 -5.93
CA SER A 132 8.21 -5.35 -7.33
C SER A 132 9.47 -5.29 -8.20
N LEU A 133 9.68 -6.29 -9.04
CA LEU A 133 10.79 -6.32 -10.00
C LEU A 133 10.37 -6.91 -11.35
N THR A 134 11.08 -6.53 -12.40
CA THR A 134 10.80 -7.02 -13.76
C THR A 134 11.87 -8.04 -14.16
N VAL A 135 11.43 -9.22 -14.59
CA VAL A 135 12.29 -10.27 -15.16
C VAL A 135 12.14 -10.25 -16.66
N THR A 136 13.25 -10.19 -17.39
CA THR A 136 13.27 -10.15 -18.86
C THR A 136 14.07 -11.32 -19.42
N ASN A 137 13.51 -12.03 -20.41
CA ASN A 137 14.26 -13.05 -21.14
C ASN A 137 14.98 -12.43 -22.35
N HIS A 138 16.30 -12.27 -22.22
CA HIS A 138 17.15 -11.76 -23.30
C HIS A 138 17.65 -12.84 -24.27
N GLY A 139 17.31 -14.11 -24.04
CA GLY A 139 17.71 -15.25 -24.86
C GLY A 139 16.85 -15.44 -26.11
N ALA A 140 17.33 -16.28 -27.03
CA ALA A 140 16.61 -16.66 -28.25
C ALA A 140 15.56 -17.76 -28.03
N LEU A 141 15.53 -18.38 -26.84
CA LEU A 141 14.66 -19.50 -26.51
C LEU A 141 13.73 -19.17 -25.34
N ALA A 142 12.55 -19.78 -25.35
CA ALA A 142 11.67 -19.72 -24.18
C ALA A 142 12.31 -20.46 -23.01
N GLY A 143 12.14 -19.93 -21.80
CA GLY A 143 12.77 -20.46 -20.60
C GLY A 143 11.92 -20.22 -19.35
N GLN A 144 12.35 -20.83 -18.26
CA GLN A 144 11.82 -20.55 -16.93
C GLN A 144 12.96 -20.06 -16.04
N GLU A 145 12.68 -19.05 -15.24
CA GLU A 145 13.61 -18.51 -14.25
C GLU A 145 12.99 -18.61 -12.85
N VAL A 146 13.82 -18.87 -11.83
CA VAL A 146 13.39 -18.85 -10.42
C VAL A 146 14.00 -17.61 -9.78
N VAL A 147 13.17 -16.60 -9.57
CA VAL A 147 13.55 -15.41 -8.81
C VAL A 147 13.53 -15.76 -7.33
N GLN A 148 14.58 -15.41 -6.61
CA GLN A 148 14.75 -15.69 -5.19
C GLN A 148 14.98 -14.38 -4.44
N LEU A 149 14.21 -14.18 -3.38
CA LEU A 149 14.28 -13.04 -2.45
C LEU A 149 14.95 -13.50 -1.15
N TYR A 150 16.00 -12.79 -0.79
CA TYR A 150 16.74 -13.00 0.45
C TYR A 150 16.71 -11.76 1.34
N LEU A 151 16.70 -11.99 2.65
CA LEU A 151 17.05 -10.97 3.63
C LEU A 151 18.47 -11.21 4.11
N GLU A 152 19.28 -10.16 4.03
CA GLU A 152 20.61 -10.07 4.61
C GLU A 152 20.52 -9.17 5.84
N GLY A 153 20.78 -9.74 7.01
CA GLY A 153 20.69 -9.05 8.30
C GLY A 153 21.81 -9.48 9.26
N ARG A 154 21.98 -8.70 10.32
CA ARG A 154 22.84 -9.05 11.47
C ARG A 154 21.95 -9.12 12.70
N SER A 155 22.15 -10.12 13.55
CA SER A 155 21.55 -10.11 14.90
C SER A 155 22.65 -10.23 15.96
N PRO A 156 22.38 -9.83 17.21
CA PRO A 156 23.35 -9.98 18.31
C PRO A 156 23.81 -11.43 18.51
N GLU A 157 22.94 -12.41 18.23
CA GLU A 157 23.24 -13.84 18.33
C GLU A 157 24.02 -14.38 17.13
N HIS A 158 23.89 -13.73 15.97
CA HIS A 158 24.57 -14.10 14.72
C HIS A 158 25.28 -12.87 14.13
N PRO A 159 26.47 -12.51 14.65
CA PRO A 159 27.20 -11.34 14.21
C PRO A 159 27.73 -11.48 12.77
N SER A 160 27.85 -12.71 12.27
CA SER A 160 28.06 -12.99 10.85
C SER A 160 26.78 -12.74 10.05
N GLN A 161 26.89 -12.07 8.90
CA GLN A 161 25.75 -11.81 8.00
C GLN A 161 24.99 -13.11 7.69
N MET A 162 23.71 -13.15 8.06
CA MET A 162 22.83 -14.24 7.68
C MET A 162 22.12 -13.85 6.39
N LEU A 163 22.17 -14.73 5.40
CA LEU A 163 21.44 -14.59 4.15
C LEU A 163 20.33 -15.64 4.14
N GLU A 164 19.08 -15.20 4.28
CA GLU A 164 17.93 -16.08 4.47
C GLU A 164 16.94 -15.94 3.33
N LEU A 165 16.58 -17.05 2.68
CA LEU A 165 15.55 -17.06 1.64
C LEU A 165 14.19 -16.78 2.29
N ARG A 166 13.49 -15.74 1.82
CA ARG A 166 12.13 -15.41 2.27
C ARG A 166 11.06 -15.69 1.22
N GLY A 167 11.41 -15.57 -0.05
CA GLY A 167 10.47 -15.86 -1.12
C GLY A 167 11.15 -16.37 -2.38
N PHE A 168 10.41 -17.12 -3.18
CA PHE A 168 10.82 -17.44 -4.54
C PHE A 168 9.61 -17.52 -5.47
N GLU A 169 9.80 -17.14 -6.73
CA GLU A 169 8.77 -17.21 -7.76
C GLU A 169 9.36 -17.79 -9.05
N LYS A 170 8.71 -18.83 -9.60
CA LYS A 170 9.09 -19.40 -10.88
C LYS A 170 8.30 -18.74 -12.01
N VAL A 171 9.01 -18.06 -12.91
CA VAL A 171 8.42 -17.34 -14.03
C VAL A 171 8.78 -18.01 -15.35
N SER A 172 7.80 -18.15 -16.25
CA SER A 172 8.02 -18.65 -17.63
C SER A 172 8.01 -17.48 -18.60
N LEU A 173 9.00 -17.37 -19.48
CA LEU A 173 9.19 -16.24 -20.39
C LEU A 173 9.56 -16.71 -21.80
N LYS A 174 8.85 -16.20 -22.81
CA LYS A 174 9.24 -16.30 -24.22
C LYS A 174 10.46 -15.41 -24.51
N PRO A 175 11.16 -15.61 -25.65
CA PRO A 175 12.22 -14.70 -26.09
C PRO A 175 11.73 -13.24 -26.13
N GLY A 176 12.45 -12.32 -25.48
CA GLY A 176 12.12 -10.90 -25.40
C GLY A 176 10.95 -10.53 -24.47
N GLU A 177 10.29 -11.50 -23.84
CA GLU A 177 9.20 -11.24 -22.89
C GLU A 177 9.74 -10.69 -21.57
N HIS A 178 8.96 -9.83 -20.93
CA HIS A 178 9.18 -9.36 -19.57
C HIS A 178 7.95 -9.61 -18.71
N LYS A 179 8.16 -10.00 -17.44
CA LYS A 179 7.09 -10.18 -16.45
C LYS A 179 7.44 -9.49 -15.15
N LEU A 180 6.41 -8.93 -14.51
CA LEU A 180 6.52 -8.35 -13.19
C LEU A 180 6.33 -9.44 -12.12
N VAL A 181 7.31 -9.58 -11.25
CA VAL A 181 7.33 -10.47 -10.08
C VAL A 181 7.16 -9.62 -8.83
N ARG A 182 6.35 -10.08 -7.87
CA ARG A 182 6.05 -9.33 -6.64
C ARG A 182 6.22 -10.19 -5.41
N PHE A 183 6.97 -9.67 -4.43
CA PHE A 183 7.10 -10.28 -3.11
C PHE A 183 6.46 -9.40 -2.05
N ARG A 184 5.79 -10.03 -1.08
CA ARG A 184 5.21 -9.36 0.09
C ARG A 184 5.97 -9.79 1.33
N LEU A 185 6.58 -8.83 2.02
CA LEU A 185 7.23 -9.04 3.31
C LEU A 185 6.34 -8.47 4.42
N THR A 186 5.86 -9.35 5.29
CA THR A 186 5.12 -9.01 6.52
C THR A 186 6.08 -8.94 7.71
N PRO A 187 5.67 -8.49 8.90
CA PRO A 187 6.54 -8.50 10.07
C PRO A 187 7.05 -9.91 10.41
N GLN A 188 6.21 -10.94 10.19
CA GLN A 188 6.58 -12.34 10.37
C GLN A 188 7.65 -12.78 9.37
N GLU A 189 7.56 -12.31 8.12
CA GLU A 189 8.58 -12.56 7.09
C GLU A 189 9.89 -11.81 7.35
N LEU A 190 9.89 -10.78 8.19
CA LEU A 190 11.08 -10.04 8.62
C LEU A 190 11.68 -10.59 9.93
N ALA A 191 10.95 -11.48 10.62
CA ALA A 191 11.32 -11.99 11.93
C ALA A 191 12.34 -13.13 11.87
N HIS A 192 13.11 -13.25 12.95
CA HIS A 192 13.86 -14.45 13.32
C HIS A 192 13.53 -14.83 14.76
N TYR A 193 13.80 -16.07 15.14
CA TYR A 193 13.58 -16.50 16.51
C TYR A 193 14.82 -16.21 17.38
N SER A 194 14.67 -15.35 18.38
CA SER A 194 15.71 -15.01 19.35
C SER A 194 15.75 -16.09 20.43
N ARG A 195 16.87 -16.82 20.55
CA ARG A 195 16.97 -17.92 21.53
C ARG A 195 17.12 -17.40 22.95
N SER A 196 17.80 -16.26 23.12
CA SER A 196 17.99 -15.59 24.41
C SER A 196 16.68 -15.06 24.99
N GLN A 197 15.85 -14.43 24.15
CA GLN A 197 14.55 -13.88 24.58
C GLN A 197 13.41 -14.90 24.50
N ARG A 198 13.60 -16.00 23.74
CA ARG A 198 12.60 -17.05 23.49
C ARG A 198 11.34 -16.53 22.78
N GLU A 199 11.50 -15.49 21.98
CA GLU A 199 10.44 -14.84 21.21
C GLU A 199 10.90 -14.53 19.78
N TRP A 200 9.96 -14.16 18.90
CA TRP A 200 10.29 -13.66 17.57
C TRP A 200 10.77 -12.23 17.68
N ALA A 201 11.88 -11.91 17.04
CA ALA A 201 12.51 -10.60 17.04
C ALA A 201 12.92 -10.23 15.60
N THR A 202 13.07 -8.94 15.32
CA THR A 202 13.71 -8.47 14.09
C THR A 202 15.23 -8.48 14.22
N HIS A 203 15.96 -8.74 13.12
CA HIS A 203 17.43 -8.80 13.15
C HIS A 203 18.07 -7.45 13.55
N SER A 204 17.69 -6.37 12.85
CA SER A 204 18.23 -5.03 13.02
C SER A 204 17.29 -3.98 12.42
N GLU A 205 17.49 -2.71 12.79
CA GLU A 205 16.76 -1.57 12.21
C GLU A 205 17.05 -1.36 10.72
N GLU A 206 18.24 -1.75 10.25
CA GLU A 206 18.55 -1.80 8.81
C GLU A 206 18.51 -3.26 8.36
N LEU A 207 17.73 -3.57 7.32
CA LEU A 207 17.75 -4.85 6.62
C LEU A 207 18.17 -4.63 5.17
N ARG A 208 18.93 -5.56 4.61
CA ARG A 208 19.27 -5.55 3.19
C ARG A 208 18.49 -6.63 2.47
N VAL A 209 17.59 -6.20 1.60
CA VAL A 209 16.87 -7.08 0.68
C VAL A 209 17.77 -7.39 -0.50
N ARG A 210 17.89 -8.67 -0.85
CA ARG A 210 18.65 -9.13 -2.01
C ARG A 210 17.81 -10.01 -2.91
N VAL A 211 17.88 -9.78 -4.22
CA VAL A 211 17.13 -10.57 -5.21
C VAL A 211 18.05 -11.06 -6.31
N GLY A 212 17.83 -12.31 -6.73
CA GLY A 212 18.54 -12.89 -7.86
C GLY A 212 18.09 -14.30 -8.19
N THR A 213 18.98 -15.08 -8.81
CA THR A 213 18.67 -16.41 -9.36
C THR A 213 19.27 -17.54 -8.54
N SER A 214 20.17 -17.23 -7.60
CA SER A 214 20.69 -18.15 -6.60
C SER A 214 21.22 -17.38 -5.40
N SER A 215 21.50 -18.07 -4.29
CA SER A 215 22.18 -17.49 -3.12
C SER A 215 23.54 -16.86 -3.43
N GLU A 216 24.19 -17.26 -4.53
CA GLU A 216 25.49 -16.75 -4.97
C GLU A 216 25.37 -15.63 -6.03
N ALA A 217 24.21 -15.52 -6.70
CA ALA A 217 23.96 -14.60 -7.80
C ALA A 217 22.78 -13.67 -7.48
N LEU A 218 23.04 -12.62 -6.70
CA LEU A 218 22.05 -11.63 -6.24
C LEU A 218 22.40 -10.22 -6.74
N PRO A 219 22.12 -9.90 -8.03
CA PRO A 219 22.49 -8.62 -8.63
C PRO A 219 21.66 -7.43 -8.10
N LEU A 220 20.50 -7.67 -7.51
CA LEU A 220 19.65 -6.64 -6.94
C LEU A 220 19.86 -6.58 -5.42
N SER A 221 20.10 -5.37 -4.91
CA SER A 221 20.31 -5.10 -3.49
C SER A 221 19.63 -3.79 -3.12
N LEU A 222 18.86 -3.80 -2.03
CA LEU A 222 18.19 -2.63 -1.48
C LEU A 222 18.32 -2.65 0.04
N SER A 223 18.92 -1.60 0.62
CA SER A 223 18.83 -1.37 2.07
C SER A 223 17.47 -0.74 2.38
N ILE A 224 16.76 -1.32 3.34
CA ILE A 224 15.54 -0.80 3.91
C ILE A 224 15.78 -0.49 5.39
N GLN A 225 15.42 0.74 5.80
CA GLN A 225 15.29 1.03 7.21
C GLN A 225 13.91 0.55 7.65
N LEU A 226 13.88 -0.38 8.60
CA LEU A 226 12.63 -0.85 9.16
C LEU A 226 12.02 0.25 10.04
N PRO A 227 10.78 0.70 9.75
CA PRO A 227 10.04 1.53 10.69
C PRO A 227 9.83 0.78 12.00
N GLN A 228 9.73 1.51 13.11
CA GLN A 228 9.65 0.93 14.45
C GLN A 228 8.49 -0.07 14.64
N ALA A 229 7.38 0.06 13.88
CA ALA A 229 6.27 -0.92 14.01
C ALA A 229 6.47 -2.21 13.21
N LEU A 230 7.56 -2.33 12.45
CA LEU A 230 8.01 -3.58 11.87
C LEU A 230 9.01 -4.32 12.76
N LEU A 231 9.49 -3.68 13.83
CA LEU A 231 10.34 -4.30 14.82
C LEU A 231 9.48 -5.12 15.79
N LEU A 232 9.89 -6.36 16.03
CA LEU A 232 9.27 -7.26 17.01
C LEU A 232 10.04 -7.22 18.33
#